data_AF-I0GZH7-F1
#
_entry.id   AF-I0GZH7-F1
#
_cell.length_a   1.000
_cell.length_b   1.000
_cell.length_c   1.000
_cell.angle_alpha   90.00
_cell.angle_beta   90.00
_cell.angle_gamma   90.00
#
_symmetry.space_group_name_H-M   'P 1'
#
loop_
_entity.id
_entity.type
_entity.pdbx_description
1 polymer ?
#
loop_
_entity_poly.entity_id
_entity_poly.type
_entity_poly.pdbx_seq_one_letter_code
_entity_poly.pdbx_strand_id
1 'polypeptide(L)'
;MTAVEQARTTPAAPVPYTAETEDPGVFRFPAPEDPPPGAARMLAMALYGTALGLTGVGVGLYAVVAVFGGAPGWYLPALGVLTLLSVLLTAAAFLAIHERNLPWWLLIAAAPPMAAAVAVALSY
;
A
#
# COMPACT_ATOMS: atom_id res chain seq x y z
N MET A 1 -4.69 -4.85 -62.04
CA MET A 1 -3.69 -4.26 -61.12
C MET A 1 -4.06 -2.80 -60.93
N THR A 2 -4.86 -2.51 -59.91
CA THR A 2 -5.40 -1.17 -59.61
C THR A 2 -4.64 -0.60 -58.42
N ALA A 3 -4.09 0.60 -58.62
CA ALA A 3 -3.24 1.31 -57.68
C ALA A 3 -3.96 1.59 -56.36
N VAL A 4 -3.30 1.27 -55.25
CA VAL A 4 -3.76 1.64 -53.90
C VAL A 4 -3.48 3.12 -53.71
N GLU A 5 -4.55 3.91 -53.65
CA GLU A 5 -4.53 5.33 -53.35
C GLU A 5 -4.06 5.50 -51.89
N GLN A 6 -2.79 5.89 -51.73
CA GLN A 6 -2.21 6.23 -50.43
C GLN A 6 -2.94 7.45 -49.87
N ALA A 7 -3.87 7.21 -48.95
CA ALA A 7 -4.51 8.25 -48.16
C ALA A 7 -3.44 9.09 -47.46
N ARG A 8 -3.24 10.30 -47.95
CA ARG A 8 -2.33 11.31 -47.43
C ARG A 8 -2.83 11.74 -46.05
N THR A 9 -2.25 11.19 -44.98
CA THR A 9 -2.47 11.65 -43.61
C THR A 9 -1.81 13.02 -43.46
N THR A 10 -2.58 14.09 -43.66
CA THR A 10 -2.18 15.44 -43.29
C THR A 10 -1.86 15.45 -41.80
N PRO A 11 -0.66 15.90 -41.36
CA PRO A 11 -0.40 16.15 -39.96
C PRO A 11 -1.41 17.18 -39.46
N ALA A 12 -2.25 16.80 -38.51
CA ALA A 12 -3.09 17.75 -37.79
C ALA A 12 -2.17 18.81 -37.18
N ALA A 13 -2.54 20.08 -37.34
CA ALA A 13 -1.80 21.21 -36.76
C ALA A 13 -1.54 20.94 -35.27
N PRO A 14 -0.35 21.31 -34.74
CA PRO A 14 -0.08 21.15 -33.32
C PRO A 14 -1.10 21.96 -32.54
N VAL A 15 -2.02 21.25 -31.89
CA VAL A 15 -2.87 21.84 -30.86
C VAL A 15 -1.91 22.37 -29.81
N PRO A 16 -1.95 23.66 -29.43
CA PRO A 16 -1.12 24.15 -28.35
C PRO A 16 -1.47 23.31 -27.13
N TYR A 17 -0.55 22.47 -26.67
CA TYR A 17 -0.60 21.91 -25.34
C TYR A 17 -0.51 23.13 -24.41
N THR A 18 -1.66 23.66 -24.02
CA THR A 18 -1.73 24.49 -22.83
C THR A 18 -1.18 23.59 -21.74
N ALA A 19 0.02 23.91 -21.27
CA ALA A 19 0.53 23.41 -20.01
C ALA A 19 -0.49 23.87 -18.95
N GLU A 20 -1.58 23.12 -18.82
CA GLU A 20 -2.24 22.99 -17.53
C GLU A 20 -1.09 22.65 -16.61
N THR A 21 -0.78 23.56 -15.70
CA THR A 21 0.13 23.33 -14.59
C THR A 21 -0.23 21.97 -14.02
N GLU A 22 0.53 20.96 -14.41
CA GLU A 22 0.43 19.58 -13.97
C GLU A 22 0.67 19.67 -12.46
N ASP A 23 -0.43 19.77 -11.72
CA ASP A 23 -0.41 19.57 -10.29
C ASP A 23 0.23 18.19 -10.11
N PRO A 24 1.44 18.09 -9.54
CA PRO A 24 2.16 16.84 -9.46
C PRO A 24 1.35 15.96 -8.53
N GLY A 25 0.44 15.18 -9.09
CA GLY A 25 -0.48 14.35 -8.35
C GLY A 25 0.33 13.51 -7.35
N VAL A 26 -0.19 13.40 -6.12
CA VAL A 26 0.40 12.66 -4.99
C VAL A 26 0.79 11.21 -5.34
N PHE A 27 0.28 10.68 -6.45
CA PHE A 27 0.64 9.38 -7.02
C PHE A 27 1.06 9.53 -8.49
N ARG A 28 2.27 10.03 -8.76
CA ARG A 28 2.88 9.92 -10.10
C ARG A 28 3.70 8.64 -10.21
N PHE A 29 3.69 8.04 -11.40
CA PHE A 29 4.59 6.93 -11.70
C PHE A 29 6.06 7.41 -11.69
N PRO A 30 7.01 6.50 -11.35
CA PRO A 30 8.42 6.83 -11.29
C PRO A 30 8.88 7.39 -12.64
N ALA A 31 9.46 8.59 -12.64
CA ALA A 31 10.17 9.10 -13.82
C ALA A 31 11.59 8.49 -13.84
N PRO A 32 12.20 8.28 -15.02
CA PRO A 32 13.58 7.78 -15.13
C PRO A 32 14.62 8.60 -14.34
N GLU A 33 14.30 9.86 -14.07
CA GLU A 33 15.18 10.83 -13.41
C GLU A 33 15.03 10.83 -11.88
N ASP A 34 14.07 10.09 -11.33
CA ASP A 34 13.84 10.03 -9.89
C ASP A 34 14.95 9.20 -9.20
N PRO A 35 15.60 9.73 -8.15
CA PRO A 35 16.64 9.00 -7.46
C PRO A 35 16.08 7.71 -6.84
N PRO A 36 16.77 6.56 -6.99
CA PRO A 36 16.29 5.30 -6.45
C PRO A 36 16.19 5.36 -4.92
N PRO A 37 15.21 4.68 -4.31
CA PRO A 37 15.09 4.68 -2.86
C PRO A 37 16.34 4.02 -2.24
N GLY A 38 16.93 4.68 -1.24
CA GLY A 38 18.14 4.17 -0.60
C GLY A 38 17.93 2.80 0.06
N ALA A 39 18.89 1.89 -0.11
CA ALA A 39 18.80 0.52 0.39
C ALA A 39 18.54 0.43 1.91
N ALA A 40 19.14 1.31 2.71
CA ALA A 40 18.91 1.38 4.15
C ALA A 40 17.45 1.72 4.51
N ARG A 41 16.81 2.60 3.72
CA ARG A 41 15.40 2.95 3.90
C ARG A 41 14.50 1.76 3.58
N MET A 42 14.76 1.06 2.48
CA MET A 42 14.03 -0.15 2.11
C MET A 42 14.14 -1.23 3.19
N LEU A 43 15.34 -1.46 3.72
CA LEU A 43 15.58 -2.42 4.80
C LEU A 43 14.80 -2.05 6.07
N ALA A 44 14.83 -0.78 6.49
CA ALA A 44 14.12 -0.33 7.68
C ALA A 44 12.59 -0.52 7.53
N MET A 45 12.05 -0.18 6.36
CA MET A 45 10.63 -0.40 6.06
C MET A 45 10.27 -1.88 6.00
N ALA A 46 11.12 -2.71 5.41
CA ALA A 46 10.95 -4.16 5.38
C ALA A 46 10.92 -4.73 6.79
N LEU A 47 11.89 -4.39 7.64
CA LEU A 47 11.94 -4.83 9.04
C LEU A 47 10.69 -4.42 9.80
N TYR A 48 10.24 -3.17 9.63
CA TYR A 48 9.02 -2.69 10.27
C TYR A 48 7.78 -3.46 9.81
N GLY A 49 7.62 -3.63 8.49
CA GLY A 49 6.53 -4.40 7.91
C GLY A 49 6.57 -5.88 8.33
N THR A 50 7.75 -6.48 8.43
CA THR A 50 7.93 -7.84 8.96
C THR A 50 7.51 -7.93 10.41
N ALA A 51 7.88 -6.97 11.26
CA ALA A 51 7.45 -6.96 12.65
C ALA A 51 5.91 -6.94 12.76
N LEU A 52 5.25 -6.05 12.03
CA LEU A 52 3.78 -6.02 11.98
C LEU A 52 3.19 -7.32 11.43
N GLY A 53 3.76 -7.87 10.35
CA GLY A 53 3.31 -9.11 9.76
C GLY A 53 3.41 -10.30 10.72
N LEU A 54 4.53 -10.43 11.43
CA LEU A 54 4.72 -11.47 12.45
C LEU A 54 3.77 -11.30 13.63
N THR A 55 3.51 -10.06 14.07
CA THR A 55 2.48 -9.78 15.08
C THR A 55 1.11 -10.24 14.61
N GLY A 56 0.74 -9.94 13.36
CA GLY A 56 -0.53 -10.40 12.77
C GLY A 56 -0.64 -11.93 12.71
N VAL A 57 0.45 -12.63 12.36
CA VAL A 57 0.50 -14.10 12.41
C VAL A 57 0.29 -14.60 13.85
N GLY A 58 0.97 -14.01 14.84
CA GLY A 58 0.79 -14.35 16.25
C GLY A 58 -0.65 -14.16 16.72
N VAL A 59 -1.28 -13.03 16.37
CA VAL A 59 -2.69 -12.75 16.65
C VAL A 59 -3.61 -13.79 15.99
N GLY A 60 -3.36 -14.15 14.73
CA GLY A 60 -4.14 -15.16 14.03
C GLY A 60 -4.06 -16.54 14.67
N LEU A 61 -2.86 -16.97 15.05
CA LEU A 61 -2.65 -18.23 15.77
C LEU A 61 -3.37 -18.24 17.12
N TYR A 62 -3.24 -17.14 17.87
CA TYR A 62 -3.93 -16.98 19.15
C TYR A 62 -5.45 -17.03 18.98
N ALA A 63 -5.97 -16.38 17.93
CA ALA A 63 -7.39 -16.33 17.67
C ALA A 63 -8.01 -17.72 17.43
N VAL A 64 -7.27 -18.62 16.77
CA VAL A 64 -7.70 -20.01 16.59
C VAL A 64 -7.87 -20.69 17.95
N VAL A 65 -6.94 -20.50 18.88
CA VAL A 65 -7.02 -21.06 20.24
C VAL A 65 -8.22 -20.47 21.00
N ALA A 66 -8.40 -19.15 20.94
CA ALA A 66 -9.48 -18.45 21.65
C ALA A 66 -10.88 -18.89 21.18
N VAL A 67 -11.04 -19.21 19.89
CA VAL A 67 -12.32 -19.73 19.35
C VAL A 67 -12.69 -21.08 19.97
N PHE A 68 -11.72 -21.97 20.17
CA PHE A 68 -11.96 -23.22 20.90
C PHE A 68 -12.22 -22.99 22.39
N GLY A 69 -11.76 -21.87 22.95
CA GLY A 69 -12.04 -21.41 24.32
C GLY A 69 -13.42 -20.78 24.51
N GLY A 70 -14.23 -20.64 23.45
CA GLY A 70 -15.57 -20.05 23.52
C GLY A 70 -15.61 -18.54 23.30
N ALA A 71 -14.61 -17.98 22.61
CA ALA A 71 -14.63 -16.57 22.22
C ALA A 71 -15.91 -16.19 21.45
N PRO A 72 -16.41 -14.96 21.62
CA PRO A 72 -17.66 -14.52 21.02
C PRO A 72 -17.55 -14.46 19.48
N GLY A 73 -18.66 -14.67 18.77
CA GLY A 73 -18.65 -14.74 17.29
C GLY A 73 -18.17 -13.49 16.55
N TRP A 74 -18.15 -12.32 17.22
CA TRP A 74 -17.60 -11.08 16.65
C TRP A 74 -16.08 -10.97 16.74
N TYR A 75 -15.43 -11.81 17.56
CA TYR A 75 -14.00 -11.76 17.84
C TYR A 75 -13.16 -11.98 16.58
N LEU A 76 -13.45 -13.05 15.82
CA LEU A 76 -12.76 -13.35 14.56
C LEU A 76 -12.91 -12.24 13.51
N PRO A 77 -14.12 -11.74 13.18
CA PRO A 77 -14.24 -10.67 12.19
C PRO A 77 -13.58 -9.37 12.67
N ALA A 78 -13.62 -9.05 13.97
CA ALA A 78 -12.93 -7.86 14.50
C ALA A 78 -11.40 -7.96 14.33
N LEU A 79 -10.80 -9.09 14.71
CA LEU A 79 -9.37 -9.33 14.50
C LEU A 79 -9.01 -9.34 13.02
N GLY A 80 -9.84 -9.95 12.18
CA GLY A 80 -9.67 -9.97 10.73
C GLY A 80 -9.63 -8.55 10.14
N VAL A 81 -10.59 -7.69 10.49
CA VAL A 81 -10.65 -6.31 9.99
C VAL A 81 -9.44 -5.49 10.46
N LEU A 82 -9.07 -5.60 11.75
CA LEU A 82 -7.95 -4.83 12.31
C LEU A 82 -6.61 -5.25 11.70
N THR A 83 -6.36 -6.56 11.61
CA THR A 83 -5.12 -7.09 11.00
C THR A 83 -5.07 -6.76 9.51
N LEU A 84 -6.18 -6.90 8.77
CA LEU A 84 -6.24 -6.57 7.35
C LEU A 84 -6.00 -5.07 7.11
N LEU A 85 -6.58 -4.19 7.92
CA LEU A 85 -6.36 -2.74 7.81
C LEU A 85 -4.89 -2.37 8.00
N SER A 86 -4.23 -2.98 8.99
CA SER A 86 -2.78 -2.81 9.20
C SER A 86 -1.96 -3.28 8.00
N VAL A 87 -2.30 -4.44 7.43
CA VAL A 87 -1.63 -4.99 6.24
C VAL A 87 -1.82 -4.08 5.02
N LEU A 88 -3.04 -3.56 4.80
CA LEU A 88 -3.32 -2.66 3.69
C LEU A 88 -2.52 -1.36 3.78
N LEU A 89 -2.41 -0.77 4.97
CA LEU A 89 -1.59 0.42 5.21
C LEU A 89 -0.10 0.14 4.98
N THR A 90 0.37 -1.03 5.43
CA THR A 90 1.75 -1.48 5.19
C THR A 90 2.02 -1.65 3.69
N ALA A 91 1.13 -2.30 2.95
CA ALA A 91 1.25 -2.47 1.50
C ALA A 91 1.22 -1.11 0.77
N ALA A 92 0.32 -0.21 1.17
CA ALA A 92 0.26 1.15 0.63
C ALA A 92 1.57 1.92 0.86
N ALA A 93 2.25 1.70 2.00
CA ALA A 93 3.55 2.32 2.27
C ALA A 93 4.62 1.89 1.27
N PHE A 94 4.66 0.61 0.90
CA PHE A 94 5.58 0.12 -0.15
C PHE A 94 5.19 0.64 -1.53
N LEU A 95 3.90 0.81 -1.80
CA LEU A 95 3.43 1.40 -3.06
C LEU A 95 3.86 2.87 -3.20
N ALA A 96 3.89 3.60 -2.08
CA ALA A 96 4.32 4.99 -2.02
C ALA A 96 5.83 5.17 -1.84
N ILE A 97 6.67 4.14 -2.02
CA ILE A 97 8.10 4.14 -1.66
C ILE A 97 8.92 5.32 -2.24
N HIS A 98 8.45 5.91 -3.34
CA HIS A 98 9.10 7.05 -4.01
C HIS A 98 8.78 8.39 -3.36
N GLU A 99 7.70 8.47 -2.59
CA GLU A 99 7.37 9.65 -1.82
C GLU A 99 8.33 9.83 -0.63
N ARG A 100 8.66 11.08 -0.30
CA ARG A 100 9.68 11.39 0.72
C ARG A 100 9.26 10.94 2.12
N ASN A 101 8.04 11.31 2.54
CA ASN A 101 7.54 11.06 3.89
C ASN A 101 6.32 10.14 3.95
N LEU A 102 5.55 10.03 2.86
CA LEU A 102 4.26 9.33 2.83
C LEU A 102 4.35 7.86 3.30
N PRO A 103 5.37 7.07 2.91
CA PRO A 103 5.50 5.68 3.37
C PRO A 103 5.65 5.55 4.88
N TRP A 104 6.35 6.48 5.50
CA TRP A 104 6.54 6.46 6.95
C TRP A 104 5.26 6.75 7.69
N TRP A 105 4.46 7.71 7.21
CA TRP A 105 3.14 7.99 7.77
C TRP A 105 2.22 6.78 7.65
N LEU A 106 2.24 6.09 6.51
CA LEU A 106 1.45 4.88 6.30
C LEU A 106 1.90 3.72 7.21
N LEU A 107 3.22 3.50 7.38
CA LEU A 107 3.73 2.49 8.31
C LEU A 107 3.38 2.80 9.76
N ILE A 108 3.54 4.05 10.19
CA ILE A 108 3.17 4.47 11.55
C ILE A 108 1.65 4.31 11.75
N ALA A 109 0.84 4.66 10.76
CA ALA A 109 -0.61 4.48 10.80
C ALA A 109 -1.03 3.00 10.79
N ALA A 110 -0.19 2.09 10.29
CA ALA A 110 -0.45 0.65 10.32
C ALA A 110 -0.32 0.04 11.73
N ALA A 111 0.41 0.69 12.65
CA ALA A 111 0.62 0.17 13.99
C ALA A 111 -0.62 0.24 14.91
N PRO A 112 -1.39 1.34 14.98
CA PRO A 112 -2.61 1.41 15.80
C PRO A 112 -3.63 0.27 15.56
N PRO A 113 -4.04 -0.07 14.32
CA PRO A 113 -4.96 -1.17 14.11
C PRO A 113 -4.36 -2.52 14.52
N MET A 114 -3.05 -2.73 14.33
CA MET A 114 -2.38 -3.94 14.82
C MET A 114 -2.33 -3.99 16.35
N ALA A 115 -2.02 -2.88 17.03
CA ALA A 115 -2.01 -2.79 18.48
C ALA A 115 -3.41 -3.04 19.06
N ALA A 116 -4.46 -2.51 18.41
CA ALA A 116 -5.84 -2.82 18.77
C ALA A 116 -6.15 -4.32 18.57
N ALA A 117 -5.68 -4.94 17.48
CA ALA A 117 -5.84 -6.37 17.27
C ALA A 117 -5.19 -7.20 18.39
N VAL A 118 -3.97 -6.84 18.80
CA VAL A 118 -3.28 -7.47 19.93
C VAL A 118 -4.07 -7.29 21.23
N ALA A 119 -4.54 -6.08 21.51
CA ALA A 119 -5.31 -5.81 22.73
C ALA A 119 -6.62 -6.61 22.77
N VAL A 120 -7.34 -6.70 21.65
CA VAL A 120 -8.53 -7.54 21.53
C VAL A 120 -8.17 -9.01 21.70
N ALA A 121 -7.08 -9.47 21.05
CA ALA A 121 -6.64 -10.85 21.16
C ALA A 121 -6.40 -11.22 22.62
N LEU A 122 -5.60 -10.44 23.36
CA LEU A 122 -5.26 -10.71 24.76
C LEU A 122 -6.43 -10.57 25.75
N SER A 123 -7.59 -10.09 25.31
CA SER A 123 -8.77 -9.96 26.17
C SER A 123 -9.64 -11.22 26.26
N TYR A 124 -9.33 -12.26 25.48
CA TYR A 124 -10.07 -13.52 25.39
C TYR A 124 -9.13 -14.72 25.45
#